data_AF-A0A537YX39-F1
#
_entry.id   AF-A0A537YX39-F1
#
_cell.length_a   1.000
_cell.length_b   1.000
_cell.length_c   1.000
_cell.angle_alpha   90.00
_cell.angle_beta   90.00
_cell.angle_gamma   90.00
#
_symmetry.space_group_name_H-M   'P 1'
#
loop_
_entity.id
_entity.type
_entity.pdbx_description
1 polymer ?
#
loop_
_entity_poly.entity_id
_entity_poly.type
_entity_poly.pdbx_seq_one_letter_code
_entity_poly.pdbx_strand_id
1 'polypeptide(L)'
;MAACLACGSENAAGARFCAACGSPLMTACATCGSPLPEDARFCPSCGSSTALPNLGQERKVVTVLFADVTGSTALGERLDPERFREVMQSYGNAMREELEAEGGTVEKFIGDAVMAAFGVPAAHEDDPERALRASLHMMRRLDELNADLQRTHDVSLQIRIGVNTGDVLAATSPGPGEAMV
;
A
#
# COMPACT_ATOMS: atom_id res chain seq x y z
N MET A 1 -16.93 32.39 -19.02
CA MET A 1 -16.14 32.18 -20.26
C MET A 1 -15.14 31.10 -19.93
N ALA A 2 -14.98 30.10 -20.80
CA ALA A 2 -14.06 28.98 -20.59
C ALA A 2 -12.93 29.05 -21.63
N ALA A 3 -11.68 29.00 -21.19
CA ALA A 3 -10.51 28.98 -22.07
C ALA A 3 -10.21 27.55 -22.52
N CYS A 4 -9.93 27.36 -23.81
CA CYS A 4 -9.54 26.07 -24.35
C CYS A 4 -8.11 25.69 -23.90
N LEU A 5 -7.94 24.56 -23.21
CA LEU A 5 -6.62 24.09 -22.76
C LEU A 5 -5.69 23.67 -23.91
N ALA A 6 -6.23 23.41 -25.11
CA ALA A 6 -5.42 22.99 -26.27
C ALA A 6 -4.91 24.17 -27.11
N CYS A 7 -5.69 25.24 -27.28
CA CYS A 7 -5.35 26.36 -28.18
C CYS A 7 -5.47 27.76 -27.55
N GLY A 8 -5.95 27.85 -26.31
CA GLY A 8 -6.07 29.11 -25.58
C GLY A 8 -7.25 30.01 -25.97
N SER A 9 -8.12 29.61 -26.92
CA SER A 9 -9.26 30.45 -27.30
C SER A 9 -10.27 30.58 -26.16
N GLU A 10 -10.84 31.77 -26.00
CA GLU A 10 -12.00 31.99 -25.14
C GLU A 10 -13.26 31.45 -25.81
N ASN A 11 -14.12 30.80 -25.03
CA ASN A 11 -15.38 30.23 -25.50
C ASN A 11 -16.54 30.69 -24.61
N ALA A 12 -17.74 30.72 -25.21
CA ALA A 12 -18.98 31.06 -24.52
C ALA A 12 -19.22 30.15 -23.31
N ALA A 13 -19.86 30.68 -22.27
CA ALA A 13 -20.25 29.87 -21.11
C ALA A 13 -21.18 28.73 -21.56
N GLY A 14 -20.80 27.48 -21.26
CA GLY A 14 -21.54 26.28 -21.67
C GLY A 14 -21.17 25.68 -23.04
N ALA A 15 -20.15 26.19 -23.73
CA ALA A 15 -19.65 25.59 -24.98
C ALA A 15 -19.07 24.18 -24.72
N ARG A 16 -19.53 23.17 -25.49
CA ARG A 16 -19.07 21.76 -25.35
C ARG A 16 -17.75 21.49 -26.07
N PHE A 17 -17.48 22.24 -27.14
CA PHE A 17 -16.27 22.17 -27.96
C PHE A 17 -15.74 23.58 -28.21
N CYS A 18 -14.43 23.69 -28.40
CA CYS A 18 -13.79 24.94 -28.77
C CYS A 18 -14.21 25.37 -30.17
N ALA A 19 -14.73 26.58 -30.31
CA ALA A 19 -15.17 27.13 -31.59
C ALA A 19 -14.01 27.38 -32.57
N ALA A 20 -12.76 27.45 -32.08
CA ALA A 20 -11.57 27.68 -32.90
C ALA A 20 -10.88 26.39 -33.36
N CYS A 21 -10.70 25.39 -32.47
CA CYS A 21 -9.92 24.18 -32.79
C CYS A 21 -10.69 22.87 -32.67
N GLY A 22 -11.95 22.90 -32.23
CA GLY A 22 -12.80 21.70 -32.11
C GLY A 22 -12.49 20.78 -30.93
N SER A 23 -11.51 21.10 -30.08
CA SER A 23 -11.20 20.29 -28.88
C SER A 23 -12.36 20.31 -27.88
N PRO A 24 -12.67 19.17 -27.21
CA PRO A 24 -13.71 19.12 -26.20
C PRO A 24 -13.33 20.02 -25.01
N LEU A 25 -14.28 20.84 -24.57
CA LEU A 25 -14.11 21.73 -23.41
C LEU A 25 -14.70 21.13 -22.13
N MET A 26 -15.54 20.09 -22.26
CA MET A 26 -16.07 19.35 -21.12
C MET A 26 -15.16 18.18 -20.79
N THR A 27 -14.74 18.07 -19.53
CA THR A 27 -14.06 16.88 -19.04
C THR A 27 -15.05 15.70 -19.06
N ALA A 28 -14.58 14.52 -19.47
CA ALA A 28 -15.38 13.30 -19.43
C ALA A 28 -15.01 12.47 -18.21
N CYS A 29 -15.96 11.69 -17.67
CA CYS A 29 -15.67 10.75 -16.60
C CYS A 29 -14.66 9.68 -17.07
N ALA A 30 -13.57 9.49 -16.33
CA ALA A 30 -12.57 8.47 -16.66
C ALA A 30 -13.12 7.04 -16.57
N THR A 31 -14.20 6.82 -15.79
CA THR A 31 -14.83 5.51 -15.63
C THR A 31 -15.87 5.21 -16.71
N CYS A 32 -16.76 6.15 -17.03
CA CYS A 32 -17.91 5.89 -17.92
C CYS A 32 -18.00 6.80 -19.15
N GLY A 33 -17.10 7.78 -19.30
CA GLY A 33 -17.05 8.69 -20.45
C GLY A 33 -18.14 9.75 -20.50
N SER A 34 -19.09 9.78 -19.55
CA SER A 34 -20.15 10.80 -19.54
C SER A 34 -19.56 12.20 -19.31
N PRO A 35 -20.11 13.26 -19.93
CA PRO A 35 -19.65 14.63 -19.69
C PRO A 35 -19.83 15.00 -18.22
N LEU A 36 -18.80 15.61 -17.65
CA LEU A 36 -18.80 16.10 -16.28
C LEU A 36 -19.13 17.59 -16.26
N PRO A 37 -20.03 18.04 -15.37
CA PRO A 37 -20.15 19.44 -15.01
C PRO A 37 -18.82 20.00 -14.49
N GLU A 38 -18.61 21.31 -14.66
CA GLU A 38 -17.35 22.04 -14.38
C GLU A 38 -16.83 21.83 -12.94
N ASP A 39 -17.72 21.59 -11.97
CA ASP A 39 -17.39 21.39 -10.54
C ASP A 39 -17.87 20.04 -9.97
N ALA A 40 -18.14 19.04 -10.81
CA ALA A 40 -18.61 17.76 -10.31
C ALA A 40 -17.54 17.10 -9.43
N ARG A 41 -17.90 16.75 -8.17
CA ARG A 41 -17.09 15.88 -7.29
C ARG A 41 -17.36 14.39 -7.52
N PHE A 42 -18.55 14.08 -8.03
CA PHE A 42 -18.96 12.74 -8.43
C PHE A 42 -19.64 12.80 -9.80
N CYS A 43 -19.46 11.76 -10.60
CA CYS A 43 -20.14 11.62 -11.88
C CYS A 43 -21.66 11.43 -11.65
N PRO A 44 -22.52 12.27 -12.23
CA PRO A 44 -23.98 12.14 -12.06
C PRO A 44 -24.56 10.90 -12.74
N SER A 45 -23.82 10.25 -13.65
CA SER A 45 -24.28 9.06 -14.38
C SER A 45 -23.88 7.76 -13.69
N CYS A 46 -22.66 7.66 -13.15
CA CYS A 46 -22.14 6.40 -12.57
C CYS A 46 -21.67 6.50 -11.12
N GLY A 47 -21.69 7.68 -10.51
CA GLY A 47 -21.28 7.89 -9.11
C GLY A 47 -19.78 7.86 -8.85
N SER A 48 -18.93 7.61 -9.86
CA SER A 48 -17.47 7.63 -9.70
C SER A 48 -16.98 9.01 -9.24
N SER A 49 -16.04 9.04 -8.30
CA SER A 49 -15.40 10.28 -7.85
C SER A 49 -14.63 10.91 -9.00
N THR A 50 -14.84 12.21 -9.19
CA THR A 50 -14.16 13.04 -10.20
C THR A 50 -13.22 14.04 -9.55
N ALA A 51 -13.18 14.07 -8.21
CA ALA A 51 -12.14 14.75 -7.47
C ALA A 51 -10.79 14.11 -7.78
N LEU A 52 -9.78 14.93 -8.05
CA LEU A 52 -8.39 14.49 -8.02
C LEU A 52 -8.13 13.85 -6.65
N PRO A 53 -7.41 12.70 -6.58
CA PRO A 53 -7.04 12.12 -5.30
C PRO A 53 -6.37 13.21 -4.46
N ASN A 54 -6.91 13.47 -3.28
CA ASN A 54 -6.28 14.40 -2.34
C ASN A 54 -4.91 13.82 -2.01
N LEU A 55 -3.83 14.45 -2.48
CA LEU A 55 -2.45 14.13 -2.11
C LEU A 55 -2.15 14.71 -0.71
N GLY A 56 -3.02 14.42 0.25
CA GLY A 56 -2.93 14.89 1.62
C GLY A 56 -2.38 13.83 2.57
N GLN A 57 -2.13 14.26 3.80
CA GLN A 57 -1.94 13.37 4.95
C GLN A 57 -3.18 13.43 5.83
N GLU A 58 -3.61 12.28 6.34
CA GLU A 58 -4.73 12.17 7.25
C GLU A 58 -4.28 11.52 8.55
N ARG A 59 -4.82 12.01 9.68
CA ARG A 59 -4.58 11.39 10.97
C ARG A 59 -5.50 10.18 11.12
N LYS A 60 -4.92 9.00 11.27
CA LYS A 60 -5.65 7.72 11.42
C LYS A 60 -5.16 6.98 12.64
N VAL A 61 -6.06 6.26 13.30
CA VAL A 61 -5.68 5.21 14.25
C VAL A 61 -5.38 3.97 13.43
N VAL A 62 -4.17 3.44 13.57
CA VAL A 62 -3.72 2.24 12.85
C VAL A 62 -3.08 1.27 13.82
N THR A 63 -3.02 0.00 13.43
CA THR A 63 -2.22 -1.00 14.14
C THR A 63 -0.99 -1.32 13.31
N VAL A 64 0.19 -1.11 13.88
CA VAL A 64 1.47 -1.40 13.24
C VAL A 64 2.05 -2.68 13.81
N LEU A 65 2.52 -3.55 12.94
CA LEU A 65 3.25 -4.77 13.25
C LEU A 65 4.69 -4.62 12.75
N PHE A 66 5.65 -4.92 13.62
CA PHE A 66 7.05 -5.10 13.28
C PHE A 66 7.46 -6.53 13.57
N ALA A 67 8.10 -7.21 12.62
CA ALA A 67 8.71 -8.51 12.85
C ALA A 67 10.18 -8.51 12.40
N ASP A 68 11.08 -8.93 13.28
CA ASP A 68 12.52 -8.87 13.09
C ASP A 68 13.16 -10.25 13.30
N VAL A 69 14.16 -10.61 12.48
CA VAL A 69 14.83 -11.90 12.58
C VAL A 69 15.93 -11.83 13.64
N THR A 70 15.79 -12.64 14.69
CA THR A 70 16.78 -12.67 15.76
C THR A 70 18.09 -13.28 15.27
N GLY A 71 19.19 -12.54 15.42
CA GLY A 71 20.53 -13.03 15.10
C GLY A 71 20.86 -13.05 13.60
N SER A 72 20.10 -12.32 12.77
CA SER A 72 20.32 -12.18 11.33
C SER A 72 21.71 -11.66 10.96
N THR A 73 22.27 -10.72 11.73
CA THR A 73 23.61 -10.18 11.47
C THR A 73 24.67 -11.29 11.55
N ALA A 74 24.66 -12.06 12.63
CA ALA A 74 25.59 -13.19 12.79
C ALA A 74 25.34 -14.29 11.75
N LEU A 75 24.10 -14.44 11.28
CA LEU A 75 23.79 -15.36 10.19
C LEU A 75 24.38 -14.88 8.86
N GLY A 76 24.24 -13.59 8.54
CA GLY A 76 24.79 -12.98 7.32
C GLY A 76 26.32 -12.95 7.28
N GLU A 77 26.99 -12.95 8.43
CA GLU A 77 28.45 -13.10 8.51
C GLU A 77 28.93 -14.53 8.24
N ARG A 78 28.10 -15.54 8.51
CA ARG A 78 28.44 -16.96 8.33
C ARG A 78 28.06 -17.50 6.96
N LEU A 79 26.95 -17.03 6.40
CA LEU A 79 26.47 -17.46 5.11
C LEU A 79 27.14 -16.68 3.98
N ASP A 80 27.29 -17.35 2.84
CA ASP A 80 27.58 -16.66 1.59
C ASP A 80 26.47 -15.63 1.27
N PRO A 81 26.80 -14.42 0.75
CA PRO A 81 25.82 -13.38 0.47
C PRO A 81 24.67 -13.82 -0.45
N GLU A 82 24.92 -14.69 -1.43
CA GLU A 82 23.87 -15.18 -2.34
C GLU A 82 22.88 -16.06 -1.57
N ARG A 83 23.40 -16.96 -0.73
CA ARG A 83 22.57 -17.82 0.13
C ARG A 83 21.80 -17.03 1.17
N PHE A 84 22.44 -16.04 1.82
CA PHE A 84 21.76 -15.19 2.79
C PHE A 84 20.58 -14.45 2.14
N ARG A 85 20.77 -13.94 0.92
CA ARG A 85 19.72 -13.30 0.14
C ARG A 85 18.56 -14.25 -0.17
N GLU A 86 18.84 -15.49 -0.58
CA GLU A 86 17.80 -16.51 -0.84
C GLU A 86 16.98 -16.84 0.42
N VAL A 87 17.65 -16.99 1.57
CA VAL A 87 16.99 -17.25 2.86
C VAL A 87 16.10 -16.07 3.25
N MET A 88 16.60 -14.84 3.17
CA MET A 88 15.84 -13.63 3.50
C MET A 88 14.69 -13.38 2.53
N GLN A 89 14.86 -13.70 1.24
CA GLN A 89 13.79 -13.58 0.25
C GLN A 89 12.66 -14.60 0.52
N SER A 90 13.01 -15.84 0.86
CA SER A 90 12.04 -16.88 1.21
C SER A 90 11.25 -16.49 2.46
N TYR A 91 11.96 -15.99 3.48
CA TYR A 91 11.35 -15.43 4.69
C TYR A 91 10.42 -14.26 4.37
N GLY A 92 10.90 -13.26 3.62
CA GLY A 92 10.13 -12.05 3.31
C GLY A 92 8.85 -12.34 2.53
N ASN A 93 8.91 -13.27 1.58
CA ASN A 93 7.72 -13.72 0.84
C ASN A 93 6.71 -14.40 1.76
N ALA A 94 7.17 -15.34 2.60
CA ALA A 94 6.29 -16.05 3.53
C ALA A 94 5.61 -15.10 4.53
N MET A 95 6.34 -14.12 5.08
CA MET A 95 5.75 -13.14 6.01
C MET A 95 4.75 -12.22 5.31
N ARG A 96 5.07 -11.79 4.09
CA ARG A 96 4.17 -10.96 3.28
C ARG A 96 2.85 -11.66 3.02
N GLU A 97 2.88 -12.93 2.64
CA GLU A 97 1.67 -13.73 2.38
C GLU A 97 0.74 -13.75 3.61
N GLU A 98 1.26 -14.02 4.81
CA GLU A 98 0.44 -14.06 6.03
C GLU A 98 -0.10 -12.68 6.44
N LEU A 99 0.69 -11.62 6.23
CA LEU A 99 0.27 -10.24 6.51
C LEU A 99 -0.86 -9.79 5.57
N GLU A 100 -0.69 -10.03 4.27
CA GLU A 100 -1.67 -9.65 3.24
C GLU A 100 -2.93 -10.53 3.33
N ALA A 101 -2.82 -11.79 3.76
CA ALA A 101 -3.98 -12.68 3.98
C ALA A 101 -4.92 -12.19 5.08
N GLU A 102 -4.38 -11.61 6.15
CA GLU A 102 -5.16 -10.90 7.17
C GLU A 102 -5.47 -9.45 6.76
N GLY A 103 -5.14 -9.05 5.53
CA GLY A 103 -5.36 -7.74 4.91
C GLY A 103 -4.60 -6.58 5.56
N GLY A 104 -3.41 -6.87 6.10
CA GLY A 104 -2.41 -5.86 6.42
C GLY A 104 -1.67 -5.42 5.17
N THR A 105 -1.23 -4.16 5.16
CA THR A 105 -0.40 -3.60 4.09
C THR A 105 1.06 -3.69 4.52
N VAL A 106 1.88 -4.40 3.75
CA VAL A 106 3.33 -4.42 3.99
C VAL A 106 3.94 -3.10 3.49
N GLU A 107 4.41 -2.29 4.43
CA GLU A 107 5.04 -1.01 4.13
C GLU A 107 6.44 -1.24 3.57
N LYS A 108 7.33 -1.84 4.35
CA LYS A 108 8.73 -1.99 3.95
C LYS A 108 9.42 -3.13 4.65
N PHE A 109 10.46 -3.61 3.99
CA PHE A 109 11.48 -4.46 4.58
C PHE A 109 12.68 -3.58 4.93
N ILE A 110 13.14 -3.67 6.17
CA ILE A 110 14.31 -2.97 6.70
C ILE A 110 15.37 -4.03 6.98
N GLY A 111 16.05 -4.47 5.93
CA GLY A 111 16.92 -5.64 6.01
C GLY A 111 16.12 -6.92 6.25
N ASP A 112 16.24 -7.47 7.44
CA ASP A 112 15.55 -8.66 7.94
C ASP A 112 14.28 -8.35 8.74
N ALA A 113 14.02 -7.07 9.02
CA ALA A 113 12.78 -6.65 9.63
C ALA A 113 11.70 -6.37 8.57
N VAL A 114 10.45 -6.69 8.90
CA VAL A 114 9.26 -6.30 8.14
C VAL A 114 8.38 -5.38 8.98
N MET A 115 7.90 -4.30 8.36
CA MET A 115 6.89 -3.40 8.91
C MET A 115 5.61 -3.51 8.10
N ALA A 116 4.50 -3.73 8.79
CA ALA A 116 3.17 -3.76 8.19
C ALA A 116 2.17 -2.91 8.99
N ALA A 117 1.19 -2.39 8.28
CA ALA A 117 0.15 -1.55 8.82
C ALA A 117 -1.24 -2.14 8.54
N PHE A 118 -2.05 -2.17 9.58
CA PHE A 118 -3.48 -2.45 9.51
C PHE A 118 -4.21 -1.14 9.73
N GLY A 119 -5.15 -0.84 8.85
CA GLY A 119 -5.91 0.39 8.85
C GLY A 119 -5.51 1.42 7.77
N VAL A 120 -4.55 1.05 6.92
CA VAL A 120 -4.13 1.82 5.74
C VAL A 120 -4.18 0.90 4.52
N PRO A 121 -4.85 1.29 3.41
CA PRO A 121 -5.54 2.57 3.19
C PRO A 121 -6.90 2.67 3.90
N ALA A 122 -7.51 1.55 4.29
CA ALA A 122 -8.83 1.50 4.92
C ALA A 122 -8.75 0.96 6.35
N ALA A 123 -9.38 1.68 7.28
CA ALA A 123 -9.47 1.34 8.70
C ALA A 123 -10.64 0.41 8.99
N HIS A 124 -10.42 -0.54 9.89
CA HIS A 124 -11.42 -1.47 10.40
C HIS A 124 -11.38 -1.51 11.93
N GLU A 125 -12.52 -1.78 12.57
CA GLU A 125 -12.58 -1.85 14.04
C GLU A 125 -11.75 -3.02 14.60
N ASP A 126 -11.56 -4.08 13.82
CA ASP A 126 -10.84 -5.30 14.18
C ASP A 126 -9.37 -5.32 13.72
N ASP A 127 -8.82 -4.19 13.25
CA ASP A 127 -7.41 -4.09 12.84
C ASP A 127 -6.41 -4.60 13.90
N PRO A 128 -6.58 -4.35 15.22
CA PRO A 128 -5.72 -4.95 16.24
C PRO A 128 -5.80 -6.47 16.29
N GLU A 129 -6.99 -7.05 16.15
CA GLU A 129 -7.19 -8.50 16.19
C GLU A 129 -6.61 -9.17 14.95
N ARG A 130 -6.79 -8.56 13.77
CA ARG A 130 -6.20 -9.00 12.50
C ARG A 130 -4.67 -9.01 12.57
N ALA A 131 -4.06 -7.96 13.13
CA ALA A 131 -2.60 -7.90 13.33
C ALA A 131 -2.08 -9.02 14.24
N LEU A 132 -2.79 -9.30 15.34
CA LEU A 132 -2.44 -10.41 16.24
C LEU A 132 -2.63 -11.78 15.59
N ARG A 133 -3.69 -11.95 14.80
CA ARG A 133 -3.91 -13.19 14.02
C ARG A 133 -2.78 -13.39 13.03
N ALA A 134 -2.43 -12.36 12.26
CA ALA A 134 -1.31 -12.38 11.33
C ALA A 134 -0.01 -12.77 12.04
N SER A 135 0.25 -12.20 13.21
CA SER A 135 1.43 -12.53 14.03
C SER A 135 1.50 -14.02 14.37
N LEU A 136 0.37 -14.63 14.76
CA LEU A 136 0.29 -16.06 15.06
C LEU A 136 0.47 -16.93 13.81
N HIS A 137 -0.08 -16.50 12.67
CA HIS A 137 0.09 -17.16 11.39
C HIS A 137 1.53 -17.12 10.90
N MET A 138 2.19 -15.95 10.99
CA MET A 138 3.61 -15.76 10.67
C MET A 138 4.51 -16.70 11.48
N MET A 139 4.26 -16.86 12.79
CA MET A 139 5.04 -17.79 13.61
C MET A 139 4.90 -19.25 13.14
N ARG A 140 3.67 -19.71 12.86
CA ARG A 140 3.45 -21.07 12.33
C ARG A 140 4.08 -21.25 10.96
N ARG A 141 3.92 -20.26 10.08
CA ARG A 141 4.49 -20.29 8.72
C ARG A 141 6.01 -20.34 8.75
N LEU A 142 6.63 -19.66 9.71
CA LEU A 142 8.08 -19.71 9.90
C LEU A 142 8.55 -21.10 10.34
N ASP A 143 7.81 -21.79 11.21
CA ASP A 143 8.14 -23.16 11.61
C ASP A 143 8.14 -24.12 10.41
N GLU A 144 7.17 -23.98 9.51
CA GLU A 144 7.12 -24.74 8.25
C GLU A 144 8.30 -24.40 7.33
N LEU A 145 8.57 -23.11 7.15
CA LEU A 145 9.69 -22.63 6.32
C LEU A 145 11.03 -23.11 6.87
N ASN A 146 11.20 -23.15 8.20
CA ASN A 146 12.42 -23.62 8.85
C ASN A 146 12.72 -25.09 8.52
N ALA A 147 11.72 -25.94 8.29
CA ALA A 147 11.96 -27.31 7.87
C ALA A 147 12.66 -27.37 6.49
N ASP A 148 12.27 -26.48 5.58
CA ASP A 148 12.89 -26.36 4.26
C ASP A 148 14.27 -25.70 4.34
N LEU A 149 14.39 -24.58 5.06
CA LEU A 149 15.65 -23.86 5.25
C LEU A 149 16.72 -24.72 5.93
N GLN A 150 16.34 -25.55 6.90
CA GLN A 150 17.26 -26.47 7.56
C GLN A 150 17.80 -27.51 6.57
N ARG A 151 16.96 -27.98 5.64
CA ARG A 151 17.35 -28.98 4.64
C ARG A 151 18.22 -28.41 3.53
N THR A 152 17.96 -27.17 3.08
CA THR A 152 18.64 -26.59 1.91
C THR A 152 19.83 -25.71 2.28
N HIS A 153 19.77 -25.04 3.44
CA HIS A 153 20.78 -24.05 3.85
C HIS A 153 21.42 -24.36 5.21
N ASP A 154 20.96 -25.40 5.93
CA ASP A 154 21.42 -25.75 7.29
C ASP A 154 21.18 -24.62 8.31
N VAL A 155 20.03 -23.92 8.18
CA VAL A 155 19.67 -22.79 9.04
C VAL A 155 18.23 -22.87 9.52
N SER A 156 18.01 -22.33 10.71
CA SER A 156 16.69 -22.07 11.27
C SER A 156 16.65 -20.62 11.72
N LEU A 157 15.56 -19.92 11.37
CA LEU A 157 15.31 -18.54 11.74
C LEU A 157 14.40 -18.48 12.98
N GLN A 158 14.51 -17.40 13.72
CA GLN A 158 13.58 -17.03 14.78
C GLN A 158 13.18 -15.57 14.59
N ILE A 159 11.94 -15.23 14.90
CA ILE A 159 11.44 -13.85 14.79
C ILE A 159 10.94 -13.31 16.12
N ARG A 160 11.02 -12.00 16.27
CA ARG A 160 10.37 -11.23 17.34
C ARG A 160 9.33 -10.33 16.71
N ILE A 161 8.10 -10.38 17.20
CA ILE A 161 6.99 -9.60 16.69
C ILE A 161 6.55 -8.59 17.77
N GLY A 162 6.47 -7.32 17.39
CA GLY A 162 5.88 -6.25 18.18
C GLY A 162 4.65 -5.69 17.47
N VAL A 163 3.56 -5.48 18.21
CA VAL A 163 2.32 -4.89 17.69
C VAL A 163 1.94 -3.70 18.55
N ASN A 164 1.62 -2.57 17.91
CA ASN A 164 1.18 -1.37 18.60
C ASN A 164 0.07 -0.65 17.82
N THR A 165 -0.96 -0.19 18.53
CA THR A 165 -2.04 0.63 17.97
C THR A 165 -1.91 2.07 18.42
N GLY A 166 -2.05 3.02 17.50
CA GLY A 166 -1.96 4.45 17.83
C GLY A 166 -2.28 5.38 16.67
N ASP A 167 -2.31 6.68 16.95
CA ASP A 167 -2.47 7.74 15.96
C ASP A 167 -1.20 7.86 15.09
N VAL A 168 -1.39 7.90 13.77
CA VAL A 168 -0.34 8.15 12.76
C VAL A 168 -0.82 9.16 11.73
N LEU A 169 0.11 9.74 10.97
CA LEU A 169 -0.19 10.45 9.73
C LEU A 169 0.01 9.51 8.55
N ALA A 170 -1.09 9.13 7.89
CA ALA A 170 -1.07 8.28 6.71
C ALA A 170 -1.28 9.13 5.45
N ALA A 171 -0.60 8.79 4.36
CA ALA A 171 -0.87 9.41 3.06
C ALA A 171 -2.24 8.95 2.52
N THR A 172 -3.04 9.87 2.00
CA THR A 172 -4.40 9.58 1.48
C THR A 172 -4.37 8.87 0.11
N SER A 173 -3.22 8.83 -0.56
CA SER A 173 -2.97 8.05 -1.78
C SER A 173 -1.51 7.58 -1.80
N PRO A 174 -1.20 6.53 -1.04
CA PRO A 174 0.18 6.08 -0.91
C PRO A 174 0.62 5.25 -2.11
N GLY A 175 1.85 5.46 -2.56
CA GLY A 175 2.56 4.49 -3.40
C GLY A 175 2.94 3.25 -2.57
N PRO A 176 3.27 2.11 -3.22
CA PRO A 176 3.75 0.93 -2.50
C PRO A 176 4.93 1.28 -1.59
N GLY A 177 4.75 1.11 -0.27
CA GLY A 177 5.78 1.32 0.76
C GLY A 177 6.04 2.75 1.23
N GLU A 178 5.15 3.68 0.88
CA GLU A 178 5.21 5.09 1.29
C GLU A 178 3.95 5.52 2.08
N ALA A 179 3.24 4.60 2.73
CA ALA A 179 1.91 4.92 3.25
C ALA A 179 1.91 5.68 4.57
N MET A 180 3.02 5.60 5.32
CA MET A 180 3.11 6.14 6.67
C MET A 180 4.44 6.88 6.90
N VAL A 181 4.35 8.02 7.60
CA VAL A 181 5.48 8.81 8.13
C VAL A 181 5.32 9.00 9.62
#